data_AF-A0A7S1BMH3-F1
#
_entry.id   AF-A0A7S1BMH3-F1
#
_cell.length_a   1.000
_cell.length_b   1.000
_cell.length_c   1.000
_cell.angle_alpha   90.00
_cell.angle_beta   90.00
_cell.angle_gamma   90.00
#
_symmetry.space_group_name_H-M   'P 1'
#
loop_
_entity.id
_entity.type
_entity.pdbx_description
1 polymer ?
#
loop_
_entity_poly.entity_id
_entity_poly.type
_entity_poly.pdbx_seq_one_letter_code
_entity_poly.pdbx_strand_id
1 'polypeptide(L)'
;FGGAIKFDHSPSRSEFNPFIVPEQNTSSYFTERFPSNIKSLQWCLHLGAKVDNIHPKRGNKPYASQNLKPNWMSKEGFIDFASMRLFPHIALRKLCVALKHRSLPLQHEAVHIL
;
A
#
# COMPACT_ATOMS: atom_id res chain seq x y z
N PHE A 1 -19.24 -15.62 30.01
CA PHE A 1 -19.02 -16.97 29.46
C PHE A 1 -19.43 -16.93 28.00
N GLY A 2 -18.54 -16.70 27.03
CA GLY A 2 -17.35 -17.52 26.77
C GLY A 2 -17.69 -18.59 25.73
N GLY A 3 -18.26 -18.20 24.58
CA GLY A 3 -18.52 -19.10 23.46
C GLY A 3 -17.33 -19.04 22.50
N ALA A 4 -16.44 -20.02 22.60
CA ALA A 4 -15.34 -20.19 21.67
C ALA A 4 -15.91 -20.35 20.25
N ILE A 5 -15.63 -19.37 19.38
CA ILE A 5 -15.80 -19.52 17.95
C ILE A 5 -14.81 -20.61 17.55
N LYS A 6 -15.33 -21.82 17.37
CA LYS A 6 -14.55 -22.94 16.84
C LYS A 6 -14.17 -22.55 15.42
N PHE A 7 -12.93 -22.08 15.25
CA PHE A 7 -12.35 -21.93 13.92
C PHE A 7 -12.31 -23.32 13.30
N ASP A 8 -13.04 -23.47 12.21
CA ASP A 8 -13.08 -24.70 11.42
C ASP A 8 -11.67 -25.00 10.88
N HIS A 9 -11.23 -26.25 11.01
CA HIS A 9 -9.91 -26.71 10.59
C HIS A 9 -9.93 -27.36 9.18
N SER A 10 -11.03 -27.23 8.44
CA SER A 10 -11.16 -27.74 7.06
C SER A 10 -10.30 -26.96 6.04
N PRO A 11 -9.60 -27.62 5.11
CA PRO A 11 -8.74 -26.98 4.10
C PRO A 11 -9.51 -26.50 2.85
N SER A 12 -10.83 -26.36 2.91
CA SER A 12 -11.66 -26.02 1.74
C SER A 12 -11.87 -24.50 1.55
N ARG A 13 -10.86 -23.77 1.06
CA ARG A 13 -10.96 -22.36 0.55
C ARG A 13 -11.71 -21.31 1.43
N SER A 14 -12.11 -21.62 2.65
CA SER A 14 -12.94 -20.80 3.53
C SER A 14 -12.11 -20.24 4.68
N GLU A 15 -12.24 -18.92 4.86
CA GLU A 15 -11.78 -18.15 6.03
C GLU A 15 -10.26 -18.09 6.27
N PHE A 16 -9.64 -17.05 5.73
CA PHE A 16 -8.30 -16.63 6.14
C PHE A 16 -8.37 -16.11 7.59
N ASN A 17 -7.89 -16.87 8.57
CA ASN A 17 -7.78 -16.41 9.94
C ASN A 17 -6.45 -15.65 10.15
N PRO A 18 -6.47 -14.30 10.29
CA PRO A 18 -5.26 -13.48 10.38
C PRO A 18 -4.47 -13.68 11.68
N PHE A 19 -5.03 -14.38 12.66
CA PHE A 19 -4.43 -14.60 13.98
C PHE A 19 -3.60 -15.88 14.08
N ILE A 20 -3.72 -16.79 13.11
CA ILE A 20 -2.96 -18.06 13.07
C ILE A 20 -1.92 -18.07 11.95
N VAL A 21 -2.10 -17.22 10.95
CA VAL A 21 -1.20 -17.12 9.80
C VAL A 21 -0.07 -16.13 10.10
N PRO A 22 1.19 -16.41 9.68
CA PRO A 22 2.30 -15.47 9.85
C PRO A 22 1.96 -14.07 9.32
N GLU A 23 2.40 -13.05 10.04
CA GLU A 23 2.12 -11.64 9.76
C GLU A 23 2.48 -11.24 8.32
N GLN A 24 3.55 -11.80 7.74
CA GLN A 24 3.92 -11.52 6.34
C GLN A 24 2.85 -12.00 5.35
N ASN A 25 2.27 -13.17 5.60
CA ASN A 25 1.24 -13.76 4.73
C ASN A 25 -0.10 -13.03 4.90
N THR A 26 -0.43 -12.62 6.13
CA THR A 26 -1.59 -11.77 6.43
C THR A 26 -1.48 -10.42 5.73
N SER A 27 -0.36 -9.72 5.89
CA SER A 27 -0.12 -8.44 5.22
C SER A 27 -0.21 -8.58 3.70
N SER A 28 0.42 -9.61 3.12
CA SER A 28 0.36 -9.82 1.67
C SER A 28 -1.03 -10.20 1.14
N TYR A 29 -1.85 -10.90 1.93
CA TYR A 29 -3.20 -11.31 1.55
C TYR A 29 -4.16 -10.12 1.53
N PHE A 30 -4.07 -9.23 2.54
CA PHE A 30 -4.96 -8.06 2.67
C PHE A 30 -4.43 -6.80 1.96
N THR A 31 -3.24 -6.83 1.37
CA THR A 31 -2.76 -5.72 0.54
C THR A 31 -3.45 -5.77 -0.82
N GLU A 32 -4.16 -4.69 -1.17
CA GLU A 32 -4.82 -4.50 -2.47
C GLU A 32 -3.84 -4.75 -3.62
N ARG A 33 -4.31 -5.34 -4.73
CA ARG A 33 -3.45 -5.68 -5.88
C ARG A 33 -3.75 -4.76 -7.04
N PHE A 34 -2.72 -4.03 -7.46
CA PHE A 34 -2.82 -3.22 -8.65
C PHE A 34 -2.93 -4.07 -9.92
N PRO A 35 -3.70 -3.62 -10.93
CA PRO A 35 -3.74 -4.24 -12.25
C PRO A 35 -2.37 -4.18 -12.93
N SER A 36 -2.21 -5.03 -13.96
CA SER A 36 -0.93 -5.30 -14.63
C SER A 36 -0.25 -4.05 -15.18
N ASN A 37 -1.01 -3.08 -15.67
CA ASN A 37 -0.54 -1.79 -16.20
C ASN A 37 0.13 -0.87 -15.17
N ILE A 38 -0.12 -1.08 -13.87
CA ILE A 38 0.46 -0.28 -12.77
C ILE A 38 1.11 -1.14 -11.68
N LYS A 39 1.33 -2.43 -11.96
CA LYS A 39 1.93 -3.40 -11.03
C LYS A 39 3.33 -3.01 -10.53
N SER A 40 4.08 -2.20 -11.29
CA SER A 40 5.38 -1.66 -10.88
C SER A 40 5.30 -0.80 -9.61
N LEU A 41 4.10 -0.31 -9.26
CA LEU A 41 3.83 0.51 -8.06
C LEU A 41 3.38 -0.31 -6.84
N GLN A 42 3.23 -1.65 -6.96
CA GLN A 42 2.71 -2.50 -5.89
C GLN A 42 3.49 -2.37 -4.58
N TRP A 43 4.80 -2.11 -4.66
CA TRP A 43 5.67 -1.93 -3.51
C TRP A 43 5.27 -0.75 -2.62
N CYS A 44 4.55 0.24 -3.15
CA CYS A 44 4.06 1.38 -2.39
C CYS A 44 2.97 0.97 -1.38
N LEU A 45 2.16 -0.04 -1.71
CA LEU A 45 1.01 -0.47 -0.89
C LEU A 45 1.41 -1.28 0.34
N HIS A 46 2.53 -1.99 0.27
CA HIS A 46 2.97 -2.83 1.37
C HIS A 46 3.65 -1.99 2.46
N LEU A 47 3.04 -1.97 3.65
CA LEU A 47 3.66 -1.46 4.88
C LEU A 47 4.01 -2.67 5.76
N GLY A 48 5.26 -2.73 6.23
CA GLY A 48 5.59 -3.66 7.31
C GLY A 48 4.75 -3.31 8.54
N ALA A 49 4.14 -4.32 9.15
CA ALA A 49 3.20 -4.12 10.27
C ALA A 49 3.89 -3.69 11.59
N LYS A 50 5.21 -3.87 11.69
CA LYS A 50 6.05 -3.33 12.77
C LYS A 50 6.98 -2.24 12.25
N VAL A 51 7.18 -1.20 13.05
CA VAL A 51 8.08 -0.07 12.74
C VAL A 51 9.50 -0.57 12.45
N ASP A 52 9.98 -1.57 13.19
CA ASP A 52 11.32 -2.15 13.00
C ASP A 52 11.50 -2.83 11.64
N ASN A 53 10.39 -3.26 11.01
CA ASN A 53 10.37 -3.87 9.68
C ASN A 53 10.28 -2.82 8.56
N ILE A 54 10.11 -1.54 8.90
CA ILE A 54 10.11 -0.44 7.94
C ILE A 54 11.57 -0.03 7.73
N HIS A 55 12.13 -0.41 6.58
CA HIS A 55 13.51 -0.09 6.24
C HIS A 55 13.78 1.43 6.40
N PRO A 56 14.85 1.87 7.10
CA PRO A 56 15.09 3.29 7.36
C PRO A 56 15.16 4.17 6.10
N LYS A 57 15.65 3.59 4.99
CA LYS A 57 15.72 4.24 3.68
C LYS A 57 14.43 4.11 2.83
N ARG A 58 13.30 3.66 3.39
CA ARG A 58 12.04 3.52 2.63
C ARG A 58 11.64 4.87 2.01
N GLY A 59 11.88 5.98 2.73
CA GLY A 59 11.68 7.34 2.23
C GLY A 59 12.51 7.72 0.98
N ASN A 60 13.63 7.04 0.75
CA ASN A 60 14.49 7.26 -0.43
C ASN A 60 14.09 6.39 -1.62
N LYS A 61 13.24 5.38 -1.41
CA LYS A 61 12.81 4.44 -2.44
C LYS A 61 12.09 5.11 -3.63
N PRO A 62 11.23 6.15 -3.46
CA PRO A 62 10.68 6.90 -4.58
C PRO A 62 11.75 7.55 -5.46
N TYR A 63 12.81 8.10 -4.86
CA TYR A 63 13.88 8.74 -5.60
C TYR A 63 14.76 7.73 -6.34
N ALA A 64 15.03 6.58 -5.71
CA ALA A 64 15.81 5.50 -6.31
C ALA A 64 15.05 4.72 -7.40
N SER A 65 13.71 4.74 -7.37
CA SER A 65 12.86 3.93 -8.25
C SER A 65 12.18 4.76 -9.35
N GLN A 66 12.72 5.94 -9.69
CA GLN A 66 12.13 6.83 -10.70
C GLN A 66 12.01 6.18 -12.09
N ASN A 67 12.81 5.17 -12.38
CA ASN A 67 12.73 4.35 -13.58
C ASN A 67 11.46 3.48 -13.65
N LEU A 68 10.79 3.22 -12.51
CA LEU A 68 9.53 2.48 -12.44
C LEU A 68 8.30 3.36 -12.66
N LYS A 69 8.51 4.67 -12.87
CA LYS A 69 7.46 5.65 -13.11
C LYS A 69 6.66 5.28 -14.37
N PRO A 70 5.33 5.13 -14.25
CA PRO A 70 4.48 4.94 -15.42
C PRO A 70 4.56 6.13 -16.40
N ASN A 71 4.38 5.87 -17.70
CA ASN A 71 4.48 6.90 -18.73
C ASN A 71 3.44 8.03 -18.56
N TRP A 72 2.25 7.71 -18.02
CA TRP A 72 1.16 8.65 -17.80
C TRP A 72 1.38 9.61 -16.62
N MET A 73 2.35 9.35 -15.75
CA MET A 73 2.57 10.11 -14.53
C MET A 73 3.77 11.05 -14.68
N SER A 74 3.68 12.29 -14.20
CA SER A 74 4.84 13.19 -14.10
C SER A 74 5.84 12.67 -13.06
N LYS A 75 7.09 13.15 -13.14
CA LYS A 75 8.15 12.76 -12.21
C LYS A 75 7.79 13.17 -10.77
N GLU A 76 7.26 14.38 -10.63
CA GLU A 76 6.79 14.97 -9.39
C GLU A 76 5.60 14.17 -8.84
N GLY A 77 4.62 13.85 -9.70
CA GLY A 77 3.45 13.05 -9.33
C GLY A 77 3.82 11.65 -8.83
N PHE A 78 4.87 11.04 -9.37
CA PHE A 78 5.39 9.75 -8.91
C PHE A 78 6.04 9.81 -7.53
N ILE A 79 6.85 10.84 -7.29
CA ILE A 79 7.47 11.07 -5.98
C ILE A 79 6.38 11.33 -4.95
N ASP A 80 5.36 12.14 -5.29
CA ASP A 80 4.23 12.44 -4.42
C ASP A 80 3.40 11.20 -4.12
N PHE A 81 3.03 10.43 -5.15
CA PHE A 81 2.28 9.18 -5.01
C PHE A 81 2.99 8.19 -4.07
N ALA A 82 4.25 7.88 -4.34
CA ALA A 82 5.02 6.94 -3.54
C ALA A 82 5.29 7.49 -2.13
N SER A 83 5.48 8.80 -1.97
CA SER A 83 5.65 9.45 -0.67
C SER A 83 4.40 9.40 0.21
N MET A 84 3.20 9.55 -0.36
CA MET A 84 1.97 9.49 0.42
C MET A 84 1.80 8.09 1.03
N ARG A 85 2.12 7.04 0.29
CA ARG A 85 2.02 5.65 0.80
C ARG A 85 3.13 5.27 1.79
N LEU A 86 4.11 6.15 2.01
CA LEU A 86 5.28 5.85 2.84
C LEU A 86 5.01 5.99 4.36
N PHE A 87 4.16 6.94 4.77
CA PHE A 87 3.89 7.20 6.19
C PHE A 87 2.47 7.77 6.36
N PRO A 88 1.54 7.14 7.10
CA PRO A 88 0.12 7.54 7.15
C PRO A 88 -0.12 9.01 7.56
N HIS A 89 0.64 9.52 8.53
CA HIS A 89 0.51 10.91 8.98
C HIS A 89 1.08 11.91 7.96
N ILE A 90 2.15 11.54 7.25
CA ILE A 90 2.67 12.33 6.12
C ILE A 90 1.75 12.17 4.90
N ALA A 91 1.09 11.02 4.76
CA ALA A 91 0.12 10.71 3.71
C ALA A 91 -1.02 11.72 3.76
N LEU A 92 -1.63 11.91 4.93
CA LEU A 92 -2.69 12.89 5.14
C LEU A 92 -2.21 14.32 4.82
N ARG A 93 -1.02 14.69 5.31
CA ARG A 93 -0.45 16.03 5.08
C ARG A 93 -0.15 16.28 3.59
N LYS A 94 0.42 15.29 2.90
CA LYS A 94 0.75 15.36 1.47
C LYS A 94 -0.50 15.27 0.60
N LEU A 95 -1.50 14.48 0.97
CA LEU A 95 -2.79 14.43 0.29
C LEU A 95 -3.45 15.82 0.31
N CYS A 96 -3.50 16.48 1.47
CA CYS A 96 -4.01 17.85 1.56
C CYS A 96 -3.27 18.82 0.64
N VAL A 97 -1.94 18.70 0.55
CA VAL A 97 -1.12 19.52 -0.36
C VAL A 97 -1.42 19.20 -1.83
N ALA A 98 -1.47 17.93 -2.21
CA ALA A 98 -1.73 17.50 -3.58
C ALA A 98 -3.15 17.87 -4.06
N LEU A 99 -4.14 17.79 -3.17
CA LEU A 99 -5.50 18.28 -3.42
C LEU A 99 -5.52 19.80 -3.59
N LYS A 100 -4.83 20.54 -2.71
CA LYS A 100 -4.70 22.00 -2.79
C LYS A 100 -4.09 22.45 -4.13
N HIS A 101 -3.08 21.74 -4.61
CA HIS A 101 -2.39 22.05 -5.87
C HIS A 101 -2.99 21.37 -7.11
N ARG A 102 -4.04 20.55 -6.95
CA ARG A 102 -4.65 19.74 -8.03
C ARG A 102 -3.62 18.91 -8.80
N SER A 103 -2.58 18.44 -8.11
CA SER A 103 -1.49 17.67 -8.73
C SER A 103 -1.81 16.18 -8.88
N LEU A 104 -2.85 15.69 -8.21
CA LEU A 104 -3.36 14.32 -8.34
C LEU A 104 -4.48 14.25 -9.39
N PRO A 105 -4.39 13.36 -10.40
CA PRO A 105 -5.46 13.12 -11.35
C PRO A 105 -6.57 12.29 -10.68
N LEU A 106 -7.50 12.98 -9.99
CA LEU A 106 -8.57 12.34 -9.21
C LEU A 106 -9.50 11.44 -10.04
N GLN A 107 -9.53 11.58 -11.37
CA GLN A 107 -10.33 10.74 -12.25
C GLN A 107 -9.69 9.38 -12.57
N HIS A 108 -8.41 9.19 -12.20
CA HIS A 108 -7.66 7.99 -12.52
C HIS A 108 -7.82 6.94 -11.42
N GLU A 109 -8.14 5.69 -11.78
CA GLU A 109 -8.48 4.61 -10.83
C GLU A 109 -7.39 4.38 -9.76
N ALA A 110 -6.11 4.50 -10.15
CA ALA A 110 -4.98 4.35 -9.23
C ALA A 110 -5.00 5.34 -8.05
N VAL A 111 -5.67 6.48 -8.21
CA VAL A 111 -5.84 7.51 -7.19
C VAL A 111 -7.04 7.20 -6.27
N HIS A 112 -8.04 6.44 -6.72
CA HIS A 112 -9.17 6.02 -5.89
C HIS A 112 -8.81 4.90 -4.91
N ILE A 113 -7.77 4.14 -5.21
CA ILE A 113 -7.27 3.04 -4.37
C ILE A 113 -6.38 3.58 -3.21
N LEU A 114 -6.22 4.92 -3.09
CA LEU A 114 -5.35 5.60 -2.09
C LEU A 114 -5.75 5.38 -0.63
#